data_AF-A0AAU0EY55-F1
#
_entry.id   AF-A0AAU0EY55-F1
#
_cell.length_a   1.000
_cell.length_b   1.000
_cell.length_c   1.000
_cell.angle_alpha   90.00
_cell.angle_beta   90.00
_cell.angle_gamma   90.00
#
_symmetry.space_group_name_H-M   'P 1'
#
loop_
_entity.id
_entity.type
_entity.pdbx_description
1 polymer ?
#
loop_
_entity_poly.entity_id
_entity_poly.type
_entity_poly.pdbx_seq_one_letter_code
_entity_poly.pdbx_strand_id
1 'polypeptide(L)'
;MLLKSLKYILIESQIFVAMMATALSLFFLLNFNALNYIKLGVIGLLYLNGYLYTKFQNHSNLFYKIITFNVISLVISILIIIYLLSSYFLFSYFVIILLGVLYNSKFLTHYTRNIPLMKIFYVGFCWALINTGLLLETWHWQVFFITWCYISALIIPFDIRDIRHDSILTFPRYCGISKSKLLAYSLLAISSLLVLFAFNSVAFFAFQIAIVIAFLFIFYAQEHRSDWYFSLGVESCVGLPLLFFVLLK
;
A
#
# COMPACT_ATOMS: atom_id res chain seq x y z
N MET A 1 22.48 -0.60 -20.35
CA MET A 1 22.59 0.31 -19.18
C MET A 1 21.21 0.79 -18.72
N LEU A 2 20.37 1.33 -19.62
CA LEU A 2 19.00 1.77 -19.33
C LEU A 2 18.09 0.69 -18.70
N LEU A 3 18.07 -0.53 -19.25
CA LEU A 3 17.28 -1.65 -18.70
C LEU A 3 17.67 -2.06 -17.28
N LYS A 4 18.97 -1.99 -16.93
CA LYS A 4 19.44 -2.26 -15.55
C LYS A 4 19.01 -1.16 -14.58
N SER A 5 19.10 0.11 -15.01
CA SER A 5 18.65 1.26 -14.22
C SER A 5 17.13 1.25 -14.02
N LEU A 6 16.35 0.93 -15.05
CA LEU A 6 14.90 0.75 -14.98
C LEU A 6 14.50 -0.38 -14.03
N LYS A 7 15.15 -1.55 -14.12
CA LYS A 7 14.91 -2.64 -13.17
C LYS A 7 15.20 -2.21 -11.73
N TYR A 8 16.30 -1.49 -11.52
CA TYR A 8 16.67 -0.99 -10.19
C TYR A 8 15.62 -0.02 -9.63
N ILE A 9 15.19 0.96 -10.43
CA ILE A 9 14.20 1.95 -9.99
C ILE A 9 12.82 1.29 -9.78
N LEU A 10 12.35 0.47 -10.72
CA LEU A 10 10.99 -0.07 -10.70
C LEU A 10 10.81 -1.24 -9.73
N ILE A 11 11.82 -2.10 -9.58
CA ILE A 11 11.73 -3.31 -8.76
C ILE A 11 12.52 -3.17 -7.46
N GLU A 12 13.74 -2.64 -7.53
CA GLU A 12 14.66 -2.69 -6.40
C GLU A 12 14.55 -1.49 -5.44
N SER A 13 14.15 -0.32 -5.91
CA SER A 13 14.23 0.92 -5.14
C SER A 13 13.06 1.15 -4.15
N GLN A 14 11.95 0.43 -4.33
CA GLN A 14 10.68 0.67 -3.60
C GLN A 14 10.01 2.03 -3.87
N ILE A 15 10.63 2.90 -4.66
CA ILE A 15 10.07 4.19 -5.06
C ILE A 15 8.79 3.97 -5.86
N PHE A 16 8.77 2.97 -6.74
CA PHE A 16 7.58 2.65 -7.54
C PHE A 16 6.37 2.29 -6.68
N VAL A 17 6.53 1.37 -5.72
CA VAL A 17 5.48 0.99 -4.76
C VAL A 17 4.95 2.24 -4.04
N ALA A 18 5.86 3.07 -3.52
CA ALA A 18 5.50 4.28 -2.77
C ALA A 18 4.76 5.30 -3.66
N MET A 19 5.16 5.44 -4.92
CA MET A 19 4.47 6.30 -5.89
C MET A 19 3.06 5.78 -6.18
N MET A 20 2.87 4.47 -6.40
CA MET A 20 1.53 3.89 -6.63
C MET A 20 0.64 4.05 -5.39
N ALA A 21 1.19 3.86 -4.19
CA ALA A 21 0.49 4.10 -2.93
C ALA A 21 0.06 5.57 -2.78
N THR A 22 0.97 6.50 -3.09
CA THR A 22 0.71 7.95 -3.07
C THR A 22 -0.31 8.34 -4.13
N ALA A 23 -0.31 7.68 -5.29
CA ALA A 23 -1.30 7.89 -6.34
C ALA A 23 -2.71 7.50 -5.88
N LEU A 24 -2.85 6.40 -5.13
CA LEU A 24 -4.13 6.03 -4.52
C LEU A 24 -4.60 7.09 -3.51
N SER A 25 -3.70 7.62 -2.67
CA SER A 25 -4.02 8.73 -1.76
C SER A 25 -4.46 10.00 -2.51
N LEU A 26 -3.77 10.34 -3.61
CA LEU A 26 -4.14 11.47 -4.46
C LEU A 26 -5.52 11.27 -5.08
N PHE A 27 -5.85 10.05 -5.54
CA PHE A 27 -7.19 9.73 -6.04
C PHE A 27 -8.28 10.05 -5.00
N PHE A 28 -8.10 9.63 -3.75
CA PHE A 28 -9.05 9.95 -2.68
C PHE A 28 -9.15 11.46 -2.42
N LEU A 29 -8.01 12.17 -2.33
CA LEU A 29 -8.02 13.63 -2.12
C LEU A 29 -8.76 14.35 -3.24
N LEU A 30 -8.62 13.91 -4.49
CA LEU A 30 -9.34 14.47 -5.62
C LEU A 30 -10.83 14.11 -5.60
N ASN A 31 -11.20 12.89 -5.20
CA ASN A 31 -12.61 12.49 -5.08
C ASN A 31 -13.36 13.34 -4.04
N PHE A 32 -12.71 13.67 -2.92
CA PHE A 32 -13.29 14.48 -1.84
C PHE A 32 -13.02 15.99 -1.97
N ASN A 33 -12.46 16.45 -3.10
CA ASN A 33 -12.06 17.85 -3.31
C ASN A 33 -11.18 18.43 -2.17
N ALA A 34 -10.32 17.60 -1.58
CA ALA A 34 -9.49 17.93 -0.42
C ALA A 34 -7.98 18.00 -0.76
N LEU A 35 -7.65 18.27 -2.02
CA LEU A 35 -6.27 18.27 -2.51
C LEU A 35 -5.40 19.27 -1.72
N ASN A 36 -4.35 18.73 -1.09
CA ASN A 36 -3.30 19.51 -0.45
C ASN A 36 -1.95 18.84 -0.76
N TYR A 37 -1.10 19.52 -1.52
CA TYR A 37 0.18 18.97 -1.96
C TYR A 37 1.17 18.73 -0.81
N ILE A 38 1.12 19.53 0.25
CA ILE A 38 1.98 19.36 1.44
C ILE A 38 1.60 18.06 2.14
N LYS A 39 0.31 17.84 2.37
CA LYS A 39 -0.24 16.60 2.93
C LYS A 39 0.12 15.39 2.07
N LEU A 40 -0.03 15.49 0.75
CA LEU A 40 0.34 14.42 -0.18
C LEU A 40 1.84 14.09 -0.09
N GLY A 41 2.70 15.10 0.04
CA GLY A 41 4.13 14.93 0.24
C GLY A 41 4.46 14.17 1.53
N VAL A 42 3.81 14.51 2.64
CA VAL A 42 3.96 13.79 3.93
C VAL A 42 3.53 12.32 3.79
N ILE A 43 2.40 12.06 3.13
CA ILE A 43 1.90 10.70 2.88
C ILE A 43 2.88 9.91 2.00
N GLY A 44 3.40 10.52 0.94
CA GLY A 44 4.37 9.86 0.05
C GLY A 44 5.68 9.53 0.76
N LEU A 45 6.18 10.44 1.61
CA LEU A 45 7.35 10.16 2.46
C LEU A 45 7.08 9.02 3.43
N LEU A 46 5.90 8.96 4.04
CA LEU A 46 5.52 7.90 4.96
C LEU A 46 5.51 6.52 4.28
N TYR A 47 4.93 6.42 3.08
CA TYR A 47 4.99 5.19 2.28
C TYR A 47 6.44 4.82 1.94
N LEU A 48 7.22 5.77 1.43
CA LEU A 48 8.62 5.53 1.04
C LEU A 48 9.45 5.01 2.22
N ASN A 49 9.37 5.68 3.38
CA ASN A 49 10.09 5.29 4.59
C ASN A 49 9.75 3.87 5.04
N GLY A 50 8.46 3.52 5.04
CA GLY A 50 7.98 2.18 5.43
C GLY A 50 8.51 1.08 4.52
N TYR A 51 8.50 1.30 3.20
CA TYR A 51 8.99 0.32 2.24
C TYR A 51 10.53 0.21 2.23
N LEU A 52 11.25 1.34 2.34
CA LEU A 52 12.71 1.33 2.47
C LEU A 52 13.14 0.59 3.74
N TYR A 53 12.47 0.86 4.87
CA TYR A 53 12.77 0.18 6.14
C TYR A 53 12.58 -1.33 6.02
N THR A 54 11.40 -1.77 5.58
CA THR A 54 11.05 -3.19 5.54
C THR A 54 11.92 -4.00 4.59
N LYS A 55 12.34 -3.42 3.46
CA LYS A 55 13.20 -4.09 2.48
C LYS A 55 14.65 -4.20 2.94
N PHE A 56 15.21 -3.11 3.44
CA PHE A 56 16.65 -3.00 3.63
C PHE A 56 17.10 -3.19 5.08
N GLN A 57 16.20 -3.47 6.01
CA GLN A 57 16.59 -3.73 7.39
C GLN A 57 17.61 -4.86 7.57
N ASN A 58 17.62 -5.85 6.66
CA ASN A 58 18.57 -6.96 6.68
C ASN A 58 19.95 -6.63 6.07
N HIS A 59 20.14 -5.45 5.47
CA HIS A 59 21.36 -5.07 4.76
C HIS A 59 22.23 -4.14 5.63
N SER A 60 23.20 -4.70 6.37
CA SER A 60 23.99 -4.00 7.39
C SER A 60 24.52 -2.62 6.98
N ASN A 61 25.16 -2.51 5.80
CA ASN A 61 25.78 -1.25 5.36
C ASN A 61 24.77 -0.19 4.90
N LEU A 62 23.64 -0.62 4.32
CA LEU A 62 22.62 0.29 3.80
C LEU A 62 21.62 0.68 4.88
N PHE A 63 21.43 -0.17 5.88
CA PHE A 63 20.45 0.00 6.93
C PHE A 63 20.66 1.29 7.73
N TYR A 64 21.90 1.61 8.11
CA TYR A 64 22.19 2.86 8.82
C TYR A 64 21.81 4.10 7.99
N LYS A 65 22.12 4.10 6.69
CA LYS A 65 21.75 5.21 5.79
C LYS A 65 20.23 5.37 5.70
N ILE A 66 19.49 4.27 5.66
CA ILE A 66 18.03 4.27 5.60
C ILE A 66 17.42 4.72 6.93
N ILE A 67 17.97 4.29 8.07
CA ILE A 67 17.52 4.82 9.38
C ILE A 67 17.76 6.33 9.44
N THR A 68 18.95 6.81 9.06
CA THR A 68 19.23 8.25 9.04
C THR A 68 18.24 9.00 8.15
N PHE A 69 17.97 8.50 6.94
CA PHE A 69 16.97 9.08 6.05
C PHE A 69 15.57 9.08 6.68
N ASN A 70 15.12 7.96 7.22
CA ASN A 70 13.80 7.82 7.84
C ASN A 70 13.65 8.74 9.07
N VAL A 71 14.69 8.90 9.89
CA VAL A 71 14.67 9.80 11.05
C VAL A 71 14.60 11.26 10.62
N ILE A 72 15.38 11.66 9.60
CA ILE A 72 15.31 13.02 9.05
C ILE A 72 13.92 13.28 8.46
N SER A 73 13.41 12.36 7.64
CA SER A 73 12.09 12.47 7.04
C SER A 73 10.98 12.48 8.08
N LEU A 74 11.13 11.71 9.17
CA LEU A 74 10.22 11.72 10.31
C LEU A 74 10.16 13.11 10.96
N VAL A 75 11.31 13.69 11.30
CA VAL A 75 11.39 15.02 11.92
C VAL A 75 10.77 16.06 10.98
N ILE A 76 11.16 16.07 9.70
CA ILE A 76 10.61 17.01 8.71
C ILE A 76 9.09 16.86 8.61
N SER A 77 8.57 15.63 8.55
CA SER A 77 7.13 15.39 8.46
C SER A 77 6.39 15.86 9.71
N ILE A 78 6.95 15.66 10.91
CA ILE A 78 6.38 16.17 12.16
C ILE A 78 6.35 17.70 12.16
N LEU A 79 7.45 18.36 11.77
CA LEU A 79 7.51 19.81 11.68
C LEU A 79 6.49 20.36 10.67
N ILE A 80 6.37 19.72 9.50
CA ILE A 80 5.36 20.07 8.50
C ILE A 80 3.95 19.90 9.08
N ILE A 81 3.67 18.81 9.78
CA ILE A 81 2.34 18.59 10.36
C ILE A 81 2.02 19.67 11.41
N ILE A 82 2.96 20.01 12.28
CA ILE A 82 2.75 21.00 13.35
C ILE A 82 2.56 22.42 12.78
N TYR A 83 3.38 22.82 11.81
CA TYR A 83 3.43 24.21 11.36
C TYR A 83 2.57 24.50 10.12
N LEU A 84 2.34 23.51 9.26
CA LEU A 84 1.68 23.70 7.95
C LEU A 84 0.39 22.91 7.80
N LEU A 85 0.11 21.94 8.68
CA LEU A 85 -1.12 21.15 8.66
C LEU A 85 -1.81 21.24 10.04
N SER A 86 -2.82 20.40 10.25
CA SER A 86 -3.55 20.31 11.52
C SER A 86 -2.88 19.33 12.48
N SER A 87 -2.87 19.67 13.77
CA SER A 87 -2.41 18.80 14.86
C SER A 87 -3.21 17.50 14.96
N TYR A 88 -4.42 17.47 14.39
CA TYR A 88 -5.24 16.26 14.23
C TYR A 88 -4.45 15.10 13.59
N PHE A 89 -3.60 15.40 12.60
CA PHE A 89 -2.88 14.37 11.86
C PHE A 89 -1.73 13.73 12.65
N LEU A 90 -1.25 14.36 13.73
CA LEU A 90 -0.11 13.86 14.51
C LEU A 90 -0.39 12.51 15.16
N PHE A 91 -1.58 12.34 15.73
CA PHE A 91 -1.95 11.08 16.39
C PHE A 91 -1.97 9.93 15.39
N SER A 92 -2.68 10.10 14.26
CA SER A 92 -2.70 9.12 13.17
C SER A 92 -1.30 8.81 12.66
N TYR A 93 -0.49 9.84 12.42
CA TYR A 93 0.89 9.69 11.95
C TYR A 93 1.74 8.85 12.91
N PHE A 94 1.67 9.14 14.21
CA PHE A 94 2.37 8.38 15.25
C PHE A 94 1.92 6.91 15.31
N VAL A 95 0.60 6.67 15.31
CA VAL A 95 0.04 5.31 15.32
C VAL A 95 0.50 4.51 14.10
N ILE A 96 0.52 5.11 12.91
CA ILE A 96 0.96 4.44 11.69
C ILE A 96 2.45 4.07 11.76
N ILE A 97 3.30 4.97 12.26
CA ILE A 97 4.74 4.68 12.44
C ILE A 97 4.94 3.54 13.42
N LEU A 98 4.23 3.57 14.56
CA LEU A 98 4.30 2.51 15.56
C LEU A 98 3.93 1.15 14.94
N LEU A 99 2.84 1.09 14.18
CA LEU A 99 2.43 -0.13 13.47
C LEU A 99 3.45 -0.56 12.41
N GLY A 100 4.07 0.38 11.70
CA GLY A 100 5.13 0.09 10.73
C GLY A 100 6.35 -0.57 11.39
N VAL A 101 6.75 -0.08 12.56
CA VAL A 101 7.84 -0.65 13.37
C VAL A 101 7.46 -2.05 13.89
N LEU A 102 6.25 -2.20 14.45
CA LEU A 102 5.76 -3.49 14.97
C LEU A 102 5.64 -4.58 13.89
N TYR A 103 5.61 -4.21 12.61
CA TYR A 103 5.44 -5.14 11.50
C TYR A 103 6.60 -6.13 11.37
N ASN A 104 7.83 -5.63 11.32
CA ASN A 104 8.96 -6.45 10.91
C ASN A 104 10.30 -6.03 11.53
N SER A 105 10.32 -5.20 12.58
CA SER A 105 11.58 -4.70 13.16
C SER A 105 12.42 -5.79 13.81
N LYS A 106 13.70 -5.87 13.42
CA LYS A 106 14.70 -6.82 13.94
C LYS A 106 14.87 -6.86 15.45
N PHE A 107 14.67 -5.74 16.14
CA PHE A 107 14.86 -5.64 17.59
C PHE A 107 13.68 -6.22 18.38
N LEU A 108 12.58 -6.58 17.70
CA LEU A 108 11.45 -7.27 18.32
C LEU A 108 11.64 -8.78 18.21
N THR A 109 11.47 -9.49 19.33
CA THR A 109 11.47 -10.96 19.37
C THR A 109 10.26 -11.55 18.66
N HIS A 110 9.12 -10.87 18.78
CA HIS A 110 7.88 -11.16 18.07
C HIS A 110 7.44 -9.91 17.31
N TYR A 111 7.31 -10.03 16.00
CA TYR A 111 6.79 -8.97 15.13
C TYR A 111 5.60 -9.52 14.33
N THR A 112 4.66 -8.65 13.96
CA THR A 112 3.34 -9.06 13.44
C THR A 112 3.42 -9.78 12.09
N ARG A 113 4.50 -9.58 11.31
CA ARG A 113 4.75 -10.37 10.09
C ARG A 113 4.87 -11.88 10.35
N ASN A 114 5.21 -12.31 11.56
CA ASN A 114 5.34 -13.75 11.89
C ASN A 114 4.00 -14.42 12.24
N ILE A 115 2.91 -13.66 12.35
CA ILE A 115 1.59 -14.22 12.66
C ILE A 115 1.00 -14.86 11.39
N PRO A 116 0.66 -16.16 11.41
CA PRO A 116 0.02 -16.85 10.29
C PRO A 116 -1.17 -16.09 9.71
N LEU A 117 -1.27 -16.04 8.37
CA LEU A 117 -2.39 -15.45 7.62
C LEU A 117 -2.63 -13.93 7.83
N MET A 118 -1.99 -13.30 8.82
CA MET A 118 -2.27 -11.91 9.20
C MET A 118 -1.55 -10.89 8.32
N LYS A 119 -0.45 -11.29 7.67
CA LYS A 119 0.40 -10.46 6.80
C LYS A 119 -0.41 -9.59 5.84
N ILE A 120 -1.32 -10.19 5.07
CA ILE A 120 -2.10 -9.48 4.02
C ILE A 120 -3.06 -8.43 4.61
N PHE A 121 -3.65 -8.73 5.76
CA PHE A 121 -4.59 -7.82 6.43
C PHE A 121 -3.87 -6.71 7.16
N TYR A 122 -2.70 -6.99 7.74
CA TYR A 122 -1.90 -6.00 8.45
C TYR A 122 -1.39 -4.91 7.52
N VAL A 123 -0.83 -5.29 6.36
CA VAL A 123 -0.34 -4.30 5.39
C VAL A 123 -1.50 -3.47 4.83
N GLY A 124 -2.62 -4.12 4.47
CA GLY A 124 -3.85 -3.40 4.07
C GLY A 124 -4.34 -2.45 5.17
N PHE A 125 -4.26 -2.85 6.43
CA PHE A 125 -4.70 -2.05 7.58
C PHE A 125 -3.84 -0.79 7.74
N CYS A 126 -2.51 -0.92 7.70
CA CYS A 126 -1.60 0.23 7.71
C CYS A 126 -1.91 1.21 6.56
N TRP A 127 -2.17 0.68 5.36
CA TRP A 127 -2.55 1.50 4.21
C TRP A 127 -3.90 2.19 4.38
N ALA A 128 -4.89 1.50 4.95
CA ALA A 128 -6.19 2.07 5.25
C ALA A 128 -6.09 3.18 6.30
N LEU A 129 -5.25 3.01 7.33
CA LEU A 129 -4.97 4.05 8.31
C LEU A 129 -4.30 5.28 7.69
N ILE A 130 -3.33 5.09 6.78
CA ILE A 130 -2.73 6.21 6.05
C ILE A 130 -3.79 6.97 5.25
N ASN A 131 -4.62 6.24 4.49
CA ASN A 131 -5.65 6.85 3.64
C ASN A 131 -6.86 7.39 4.42
N THR A 132 -6.96 7.18 5.72
CA THR A 132 -8.08 7.73 6.51
C THR A 132 -7.61 8.73 7.54
N GLY A 133 -6.58 8.39 8.29
CA GLY A 133 -6.04 9.21 9.35
C GLY A 133 -5.20 10.39 8.88
N LEU A 134 -4.73 10.41 7.63
CA LEU A 134 -3.90 11.51 7.08
C LEU A 134 -4.53 12.25 5.90
N LEU A 135 -5.57 11.71 5.25
CA LEU A 135 -6.20 12.40 4.11
C LEU A 135 -7.15 13.52 4.55
N LEU A 136 -8.00 13.27 5.54
CA LEU A 136 -9.11 14.13 5.91
C LEU A 136 -9.10 14.38 7.42
N GLU A 137 -9.58 15.55 7.85
CA GLU A 137 -9.64 15.93 9.28
C GLU A 137 -10.77 15.23 10.04
N THR A 138 -11.51 14.36 9.35
CA THR A 138 -12.54 13.51 9.95
C THR A 138 -12.32 12.08 9.49
N TRP A 139 -12.74 11.13 10.33
CA TRP A 139 -12.53 9.73 10.05
C TRP A 139 -13.58 9.19 9.07
N HIS A 140 -13.14 8.76 7.89
CA HIS A 140 -14.01 8.19 6.87
C HIS A 140 -13.91 6.66 6.84
N TRP A 141 -14.82 5.99 7.56
CA TRP A 141 -14.88 4.52 7.61
C TRP A 141 -15.01 3.87 6.23
N GLN A 142 -15.70 4.51 5.29
CA GLN A 142 -15.81 4.01 3.91
C GLN A 142 -14.43 3.93 3.25
N VAL A 143 -13.63 5.00 3.31
CA VAL A 143 -12.27 5.02 2.73
C VAL A 143 -11.40 3.97 3.41
N PHE A 144 -11.56 3.77 4.72
CA PHE A 144 -10.84 2.77 5.48
C PHE A 144 -11.12 1.36 4.92
N PHE A 145 -12.39 0.96 4.87
CA PHE A 145 -12.75 -0.39 4.44
C PHE A 145 -12.52 -0.60 2.93
N ILE A 146 -12.75 0.41 2.09
CA ILE A 146 -12.43 0.37 0.66
C ILE A 146 -10.94 0.06 0.48
N THR A 147 -10.08 0.83 1.14
CA THR A 147 -8.62 0.68 1.05
C THR A 147 -8.18 -0.66 1.64
N TRP A 148 -8.69 -1.02 2.81
CA TRP A 148 -8.31 -2.25 3.50
C TRP A 148 -8.59 -3.47 2.63
N CYS A 149 -9.81 -3.60 2.11
CA CYS A 149 -10.19 -4.71 1.24
C CYS A 149 -9.42 -4.69 -0.08
N TYR A 150 -9.30 -3.53 -0.73
CA TYR A 150 -8.60 -3.41 -2.03
C TYR A 150 -7.14 -3.82 -1.93
N ILE A 151 -6.42 -3.29 -0.94
CA ILE A 151 -4.99 -3.55 -0.75
C ILE A 151 -4.76 -4.98 -0.27
N SER A 152 -5.56 -5.49 0.67
CA SER A 152 -5.44 -6.89 1.10
C SER A 152 -5.65 -7.88 -0.06
N ALA A 153 -6.56 -7.57 -1.00
CA ALA A 153 -6.72 -8.37 -2.22
C ALA A 153 -5.47 -8.34 -3.10
N LEU A 154 -4.89 -7.16 -3.33
CA LEU A 154 -3.70 -6.97 -4.18
C LEU A 154 -2.41 -7.55 -3.59
N ILE A 155 -2.36 -7.84 -2.28
CA ILE A 155 -1.21 -8.49 -1.65
C ILE A 155 -1.22 -10.01 -1.89
N ILE A 156 -2.38 -10.64 -2.06
CA ILE A 156 -2.49 -12.10 -2.25
C ILE A 156 -1.66 -12.62 -3.44
N PRO A 157 -1.59 -11.97 -4.61
CA PRO A 157 -0.66 -12.34 -5.68
C PRO A 157 0.80 -12.49 -5.23
N PHE A 158 1.28 -11.64 -4.33
CA PHE A 158 2.65 -11.74 -3.80
C PHE A 158 2.83 -12.97 -2.91
N ASP A 159 1.84 -13.31 -2.08
CA ASP A 159 1.86 -14.57 -1.32
C ASP A 159 1.80 -15.81 -2.24
N ILE A 160 1.14 -15.72 -3.41
CA ILE A 160 1.12 -16.79 -4.42
C ILE A 160 2.50 -16.95 -5.07
N ARG A 161 3.16 -15.83 -5.39
CA ARG A 161 4.54 -15.82 -5.90
C ARG A 161 5.50 -16.47 -4.90
N ASP A 162 5.38 -16.10 -3.63
CA ASP A 162 6.33 -16.44 -2.57
C ASP A 162 5.98 -17.76 -1.85
N ILE A 163 5.06 -18.57 -2.38
CA ILE A 163 4.50 -19.76 -1.71
C ILE A 163 5.56 -20.77 -1.22
N ARG A 164 6.70 -20.90 -1.92
CA ARG A 164 7.82 -21.79 -1.55
C ARG A 164 8.91 -21.10 -0.72
N HIS A 165 8.89 -19.77 -0.63
CA HIS A 165 9.91 -18.97 0.03
C HIS A 165 9.46 -18.41 1.38
N ASP A 166 8.15 -18.20 1.57
CA ASP A 166 7.60 -17.72 2.83
C ASP A 166 7.79 -18.76 3.94
N SER A 167 8.45 -18.37 5.02
CA SER A 167 8.65 -19.21 6.21
C SER A 167 7.36 -19.39 7.02
N ILE A 168 6.48 -18.38 6.99
CA ILE A 168 5.20 -18.35 7.70
C ILE A 168 4.07 -18.99 6.89
N LEU A 169 3.01 -19.42 7.57
CA LEU A 169 1.81 -19.95 6.92
C LEU A 169 1.00 -18.80 6.29
N THR A 170 0.95 -18.78 4.96
CA THR A 170 0.15 -17.84 4.14
C THR A 170 -1.09 -18.51 3.58
N PHE A 171 -2.05 -17.72 3.06
CA PHE A 171 -3.28 -18.27 2.48
C PHE A 171 -3.02 -19.30 1.37
N PRO A 172 -2.12 -19.06 0.40
CA PRO A 172 -1.82 -20.05 -0.63
C PRO A 172 -1.24 -21.36 -0.07
N ARG A 173 -0.44 -21.29 1.01
CA ARG A 173 0.07 -22.50 1.71
C ARG A 173 -1.02 -23.20 2.52
N TYR A 174 -1.96 -22.46 3.10
CA TYR A 174 -3.02 -23.01 3.95
C TYR A 174 -4.17 -23.65 3.17
N CYS A 175 -4.71 -22.94 2.18
CA CYS A 175 -5.93 -23.36 1.46
C CYS A 175 -5.73 -23.55 -0.05
N GLY A 176 -4.51 -23.34 -0.57
CA GLY A 176 -4.17 -23.47 -1.98
C GLY A 176 -4.41 -22.19 -2.79
N ILE A 177 -3.76 -22.09 -3.95
CA ILE A 177 -3.79 -20.91 -4.82
C ILE A 177 -5.23 -20.52 -5.22
N SER A 178 -6.07 -21.49 -5.58
CA SER A 178 -7.43 -21.23 -6.07
C SER A 178 -8.31 -20.59 -4.99
N LYS A 179 -8.26 -21.06 -3.75
CA LYS A 179 -9.04 -20.50 -2.64
C LYS A 179 -8.51 -19.13 -2.21
N SER A 180 -7.20 -18.91 -2.28
CA SER A 180 -6.59 -17.59 -2.06
C SER A 180 -7.06 -16.57 -3.10
N LYS A 181 -7.14 -16.95 -4.38
CA LYS A 181 -7.71 -16.06 -5.42
C LYS A 181 -9.18 -15.74 -5.14
N LEU A 182 -9.96 -16.74 -4.72
CA LEU A 182 -11.35 -16.50 -4.33
C LEU A 182 -11.46 -15.48 -3.18
N LEU A 183 -10.61 -15.60 -2.15
CA LEU A 183 -10.55 -14.59 -1.08
C LEU A 183 -10.23 -13.19 -1.63
N ALA A 184 -9.25 -13.09 -2.54
CA ALA A 184 -8.91 -11.81 -3.17
C ALA A 184 -10.10 -11.23 -3.95
N TYR A 185 -10.84 -12.05 -4.70
CA TYR A 185 -12.04 -11.60 -5.41
C TYR A 185 -13.14 -11.16 -4.48
N SER A 186 -13.37 -11.86 -3.37
CA SER A 186 -14.34 -11.45 -2.35
C SER A 186 -13.99 -10.08 -1.76
N LEU A 187 -12.71 -9.85 -1.47
CA LEU A 187 -12.23 -8.56 -0.98
C LEU A 187 -12.39 -7.45 -2.03
N LEU A 188 -12.08 -7.71 -3.31
CA LEU A 188 -12.33 -6.76 -4.39
C LEU A 188 -13.83 -6.46 -4.56
N ALA A 189 -14.70 -7.47 -4.45
CA ALA A 189 -16.14 -7.28 -4.53
C ALA A 189 -16.67 -6.42 -3.37
N ILE A 190 -16.18 -6.64 -2.14
CA ILE A 190 -16.53 -5.80 -0.99
C ILE A 190 -16.06 -4.35 -1.22
N SER A 191 -14.84 -4.15 -1.69
CA SER A 191 -14.33 -2.82 -2.02
C SER A 191 -15.17 -2.13 -3.10
N SER A 192 -15.52 -2.85 -4.18
CA SER A 192 -16.42 -2.37 -5.25
C SER A 192 -17.78 -1.93 -4.71
N LEU A 193 -18.39 -2.73 -3.83
CA LEU A 193 -19.68 -2.41 -3.23
C LEU A 193 -19.61 -1.17 -2.35
N LEU A 194 -18.56 -1.02 -1.54
CA LEU A 194 -18.38 0.16 -0.69
C LEU A 194 -18.20 1.45 -1.50
N VAL A 195 -17.52 1.35 -2.65
CA VAL A 195 -17.31 2.48 -3.56
C VAL A 195 -18.62 3.03 -4.13
N LEU A 196 -19.64 2.18 -4.36
CA LEU A 196 -20.98 2.63 -4.79
C LEU A 196 -21.57 3.70 -3.87
N PHE A 197 -21.29 3.62 -2.56
CA PHE A 197 -21.89 4.48 -1.54
C PHE A 197 -21.00 5.65 -1.12
N ALA A 198 -19.75 5.70 -1.59
CA ALA A 198 -18.74 6.63 -1.09
C ALA A 198 -18.26 7.66 -2.13
N PHE A 199 -18.30 7.33 -3.42
CA PHE A 199 -17.63 8.11 -4.47
C PHE A 199 -18.63 8.82 -5.39
N ASN A 200 -18.17 9.91 -6.01
CA ASN A 200 -18.89 10.52 -7.12
C ASN A 200 -18.84 9.61 -8.37
N SER A 201 -19.70 9.86 -9.36
CA SER A 201 -19.83 8.99 -10.54
C SER A 201 -18.51 8.75 -11.29
N VAL A 202 -17.68 9.79 -11.46
CA VAL A 202 -16.41 9.67 -12.19
C VAL A 202 -15.41 8.81 -11.41
N ALA A 203 -15.26 9.07 -10.10
CA ALA A 203 -14.41 8.28 -9.22
C ALA A 203 -14.90 6.84 -9.08
N PHE A 204 -16.22 6.64 -9.06
CA PHE A 204 -16.83 5.32 -9.09
C PHE A 204 -16.38 4.53 -10.32
N PHE A 205 -16.62 5.04 -11.54
CA PHE A 205 -16.24 4.34 -12.76
C PHE A 205 -14.73 4.12 -12.89
N ALA A 206 -13.93 5.12 -12.51
CA ALA A 206 -12.48 4.99 -12.49
C ALA A 206 -12.00 3.84 -11.60
N PHE A 207 -12.57 3.71 -10.40
CA PHE A 207 -12.24 2.63 -9.47
C PHE A 207 -12.75 1.28 -9.96
N GLN A 208 -13.94 1.21 -10.58
CA GLN A 208 -14.44 -0.06 -11.15
C GLN A 208 -13.55 -0.58 -12.27
N ILE A 209 -13.08 0.28 -13.17
CA ILE A 209 -12.14 -0.12 -14.23
C ILE A 209 -10.83 -0.64 -13.60
N ALA A 210 -10.32 0.03 -12.57
CA ALA A 210 -9.14 -0.43 -11.83
C ALA A 210 -9.36 -1.81 -11.18
N ILE A 211 -10.54 -2.06 -10.57
CA ILE A 211 -10.91 -3.37 -10.01
C ILE A 211 -10.93 -4.45 -11.09
N VAL A 212 -11.49 -4.19 -12.27
CA VAL A 212 -11.52 -5.16 -13.37
C VAL A 212 -10.10 -5.55 -13.78
N ILE A 213 -9.19 -4.59 -13.88
CA ILE A 213 -7.78 -4.86 -14.21
C ILE A 213 -7.09 -5.63 -13.07
N ALA A 214 -7.31 -5.23 -11.81
CA ALA A 214 -6.80 -5.94 -10.64
C ALA A 214 -7.27 -7.41 -10.60
N PHE A 215 -8.54 -7.65 -10.95
CA PHE A 215 -9.11 -8.98 -11.08
C PHE A 215 -8.34 -9.82 -12.10
N LEU A 216 -8.05 -9.28 -13.29
CA LEU A 216 -7.25 -9.97 -14.32
C LEU A 216 -5.83 -10.30 -13.82
N PHE A 217 -5.19 -9.37 -13.12
CA PHE A 217 -3.87 -9.61 -12.51
C PHE A 217 -3.90 -10.68 -11.40
N ILE A 218 -4.99 -10.78 -10.63
CA ILE A 218 -5.15 -11.87 -9.66
C ILE A 218 -5.41 -13.19 -10.39
N PHE A 219 -6.22 -13.18 -11.46
CA PHE A 219 -6.56 -14.36 -12.24
C PHE A 219 -5.32 -15.04 -12.82
N TYR A 220 -4.42 -14.27 -13.44
CA TYR A 220 -3.20 -14.81 -14.04
C TYR A 220 -2.02 -14.99 -13.07
N ALA A 221 -2.18 -14.62 -11.78
CA ALA A 221 -1.14 -14.81 -10.77
C ALA A 221 -0.84 -16.30 -10.56
N GLN A 222 0.43 -16.68 -10.68
CA GLN A 222 0.95 -18.03 -10.46
C GLN A 222 2.36 -17.93 -9.90
N GLU A 223 2.83 -18.99 -9.24
CA GLU A 223 4.15 -19.05 -8.62
C GLU A 223 5.29 -18.68 -9.60
N HIS A 224 5.24 -19.20 -10.83
CA HIS A 224 6.31 -19.05 -11.81
C HIS A 224 6.19 -17.81 -12.72
N ARG A 225 5.32 -16.84 -12.38
CA ARG A 225 5.24 -15.57 -13.11
C ARG A 225 6.49 -14.73 -12.83
N SER A 226 6.89 -13.91 -13.81
CA SER A 226 8.08 -13.07 -13.70
C SER A 226 7.95 -12.01 -12.61
N ASP A 227 9.06 -11.56 -12.02
CA ASP A 227 9.06 -10.48 -11.02
C ASP A 227 8.39 -9.20 -11.54
N TRP A 228 8.56 -8.90 -12.83
CA TRP A 228 7.91 -7.77 -13.51
C TRP A 228 6.39 -7.83 -13.41
N TYR A 229 5.80 -9.02 -13.47
CA TYR A 229 4.36 -9.20 -13.34
C TYR A 229 3.86 -8.65 -12.00
N PHE A 230 4.57 -8.95 -10.91
CA PHE A 230 4.18 -8.55 -9.57
C PHE A 230 4.60 -7.11 -9.28
N SER A 231 5.89 -6.79 -9.44
CA SER A 231 6.45 -5.50 -9.05
C SER A 231 6.06 -4.35 -9.97
N LEU A 232 5.74 -4.60 -11.24
CA LEU A 232 5.22 -3.56 -12.12
C LEU A 232 3.72 -3.73 -12.33
N GLY A 233 3.27 -4.92 -12.72
CA GLY A 233 1.87 -5.16 -13.06
C GLY A 233 0.91 -5.04 -11.86
N VAL A 234 1.06 -5.92 -10.87
CA VAL A 234 0.18 -5.92 -9.69
C VAL A 234 0.34 -4.63 -8.87
N GLU A 235 1.56 -4.14 -8.67
CA GLU A 235 1.76 -2.86 -7.95
C GLU A 235 1.12 -1.67 -8.68
N SER A 236 1.14 -1.62 -10.02
CA SER A 236 0.46 -0.56 -10.77
C SER A 236 -1.03 -0.51 -10.49
N CYS A 237 -1.67 -1.66 -10.21
CA CYS A 237 -3.10 -1.74 -9.94
C CYS A 237 -3.51 -0.82 -8.78
N VAL A 238 -2.61 -0.59 -7.83
CA VAL A 238 -2.84 0.34 -6.72
C VAL A 238 -3.09 1.77 -7.22
N GLY A 239 -2.29 2.24 -8.19
CA GLY A 239 -2.37 3.61 -8.71
C GLY A 239 -3.39 3.79 -9.85
N LEU A 240 -3.93 2.71 -10.41
CA LEU A 240 -4.89 2.76 -11.53
C LEU A 240 -6.15 3.60 -11.26
N PRO A 241 -6.76 3.63 -10.05
CA PRO A 241 -7.90 4.49 -9.80
C PRO A 241 -7.62 5.96 -10.13
N LEU A 242 -6.42 6.47 -9.80
CA LEU A 242 -6.02 7.84 -10.15
C LEU A 242 -5.92 8.01 -11.66
N LEU A 243 -5.25 7.08 -12.35
CA LEU A 243 -5.05 7.14 -13.79
C LEU A 243 -6.39 7.24 -14.51
N PHE A 244 -7.34 6.35 -14.20
CA PHE A 244 -8.65 6.39 -14.84
C PHE A 244 -9.49 7.59 -14.40
N PHE A 245 -9.34 8.07 -13.17
CA PHE A 245 -10.04 9.27 -12.73
C PHE A 245 -9.63 10.50 -13.53
N VAL A 246 -8.34 10.63 -13.86
CA VAL A 246 -7.84 11.71 -14.72
C VAL A 246 -8.29 11.53 -16.17
N LEU A 247 -8.36 10.30 -16.67
CA LEU A 247 -8.77 10.02 -18.06
C LEU A 247 -10.29 10.19 -18.31
N LEU A 248 -11.12 10.01 -17.29
CA LEU A 248 -12.58 10.12 -17.38
C LEU A 248 -13.10 11.53 -17.05
N LYS A 249 -12.23 12.43 -16.59
CA LYS A 249 -12.53 13.86 -16.40
C LYS A 249 -12.34 14.63 -17.70
#